data_AF-A0A6N8RBT8-F1
#
_entry.id   AF-A0A6N8RBT8-F1
#
_cell.length_a   1.000
_cell.length_b   1.000
_cell.length_c   1.000
_cell.angle_alpha   90.00
_cell.angle_beta   90.00
_cell.angle_gamma   90.00
#
_symmetry.space_group_name_H-M   'P 1'
#
loop_
_entity.id
_entity.type
_entity.pdbx_description
1 polymer ?
#
loop_
_entity_poly.entity_id
_entity_poly.type
_entity_poly.pdbx_seq_one_letter_code
_entity_poly.pdbx_strand_id
1 'polypeptide(L)'
;FQEVAQLSQNKNLRYAEMLRKRALIFALLSVFLEDEHFIPLLLNVLQPNMRTRVCTVINNNIAHEWTLARIASELLMSPSLLKKKLREEETSYSQLLTECRMQRALQLIVIHGFSIKRVAVSCGYHSVSYFIYVFRNYYGMTPTEYQERSAQGLPNRDSAASIVAQGNFYGTDRSAEGIRL
;
A
#
# COMPACT_ATOMS: atom_id res chain seq x y z
N PHE A 1 -35.59 5.58 -20.93
CA PHE A 1 -35.51 4.28 -21.64
C PHE A 1 -34.22 4.10 -22.44
N GLN A 2 -33.75 5.08 -23.25
CA GLN A 2 -32.46 5.01 -23.96
C GLN A 2 -31.23 4.84 -23.04
N GLU A 3 -31.23 5.49 -21.87
CA GLU A 3 -30.13 5.45 -20.91
C GLU A 3 -29.94 4.06 -20.27
N VAL A 4 -31.05 3.35 -19.98
CA VAL A 4 -31.04 1.98 -19.42
C VAL A 4 -30.56 0.97 -20.46
N ALA A 5 -30.90 1.17 -21.73
CA ALA A 5 -30.41 0.35 -22.83
C ALA A 5 -28.89 0.51 -23.04
N GLN A 6 -28.38 1.75 -23.01
CA GLN A 6 -26.95 2.05 -23.11
C GLN A 6 -26.14 1.48 -21.93
N LEU A 7 -26.68 1.54 -20.70
CA LEU A 7 -26.05 0.95 -19.51
C LEU A 7 -26.00 -0.59 -19.57
N SER A 8 -27.05 -1.22 -20.10
CA SER A 8 -27.09 -2.68 -20.34
C SER A 8 -26.08 -3.09 -21.43
N GLN A 9 -25.99 -2.35 -22.52
CA GLN A 9 -25.05 -2.59 -23.62
C GLN A 9 -23.58 -2.46 -23.18
N ASN A 10 -23.25 -1.45 -22.36
CA ASN A 10 -21.91 -1.26 -21.80
C ASN A 10 -21.53 -2.35 -20.78
N LYS A 11 -22.48 -2.83 -19.96
CA LYS A 11 -22.25 -3.95 -19.04
C LYS A 11 -21.97 -5.25 -19.79
N ASN A 12 -22.72 -5.52 -20.86
CA ASN A 12 -22.50 -6.70 -21.70
C ASN A 12 -21.16 -6.65 -22.43
N LEU A 13 -20.72 -5.47 -22.90
CA LEU A 13 -19.38 -5.29 -23.49
C LEU A 13 -18.28 -5.61 -22.47
N ARG A 14 -18.33 -5.01 -21.27
CA ARG A 14 -17.34 -5.30 -20.20
C ARG A 14 -17.35 -6.77 -19.80
N TYR A 15 -18.51 -7.41 -19.75
CA TYR A 15 -18.62 -8.83 -19.44
C TYR A 15 -18.00 -9.72 -20.52
N ALA A 16 -18.29 -9.43 -21.79
CA ALA A 16 -17.70 -10.15 -22.93
C ALA A 16 -16.16 -10.00 -22.97
N GLU A 17 -15.65 -8.80 -22.71
CA GLU A 17 -14.20 -8.55 -22.58
C GLU A 17 -13.57 -9.33 -21.42
N MET A 18 -14.23 -9.36 -20.26
CA MET A 18 -13.77 -10.16 -19.11
C MET A 18 -13.75 -11.64 -19.43
N LEU A 19 -14.81 -12.15 -20.09
CA LEU A 19 -14.91 -13.56 -20.47
C LEU A 19 -13.83 -13.92 -21.49
N ARG A 20 -13.59 -13.06 -22.47
CA ARG A 20 -12.52 -13.23 -23.47
C ARG A 20 -11.14 -13.23 -22.81
N LYS A 21 -10.88 -12.31 -21.89
CA LYS A 21 -9.61 -12.28 -21.11
C LYS A 21 -9.44 -13.57 -20.31
N ARG A 22 -10.48 -14.05 -19.63
CA ARG A 22 -10.43 -15.32 -18.88
C ARG A 22 -10.15 -16.50 -19.80
N ALA A 23 -10.84 -16.58 -20.95
CA ALA A 23 -10.61 -17.64 -21.93
C ALA A 23 -9.17 -17.63 -22.46
N LEU A 24 -8.62 -16.45 -22.76
CA LEU A 24 -7.22 -16.31 -23.18
C LEU A 24 -6.24 -16.73 -22.08
N ILE A 25 -6.49 -16.35 -20.82
CA ILE A 25 -5.66 -16.77 -19.67
C ILE A 25 -5.73 -18.29 -19.51
N PHE A 26 -6.91 -18.90 -19.56
CA PHE A 26 -7.04 -20.35 -19.46
C PHE A 26 -6.36 -21.09 -20.62
N ALA A 27 -6.47 -20.59 -21.85
CA ALA A 27 -5.77 -21.16 -23.01
C ALA A 27 -4.25 -21.02 -22.91
N LEU A 28 -3.75 -19.88 -22.41
CA LEU A 28 -2.34 -19.71 -22.11
C LEU A 28 -1.89 -20.71 -21.03
N LEU A 29 -2.61 -20.75 -19.91
CA LEU A 29 -2.28 -21.65 -18.81
C LEU A 29 -2.34 -23.11 -19.25
N SER A 30 -3.31 -23.52 -20.06
CA SER A 30 -3.39 -24.92 -20.53
C SER A 30 -2.17 -25.31 -21.37
N VAL A 31 -1.64 -24.40 -22.20
CA VAL A 31 -0.44 -24.65 -23.00
C VAL A 31 0.81 -24.76 -22.12
N PHE A 32 0.93 -23.92 -21.09
CA PHE A 32 2.12 -23.90 -20.24
C PHE A 32 2.07 -24.91 -19.08
N LEU A 33 0.89 -25.37 -18.67
CA LEU A 33 0.73 -26.41 -17.64
C LEU A 33 1.19 -27.81 -18.10
N GLU A 34 1.44 -28.01 -19.38
CA GLU A 34 2.06 -29.22 -19.93
C GLU A 34 3.57 -29.30 -19.63
N ASP A 35 4.21 -28.19 -19.23
CA ASP A 35 5.62 -28.14 -18.84
C ASP A 35 5.79 -28.41 -17.33
N GLU A 36 6.54 -29.46 -16.99
CA GLU A 36 6.80 -29.87 -15.59
C GLU A 36 7.49 -28.79 -14.74
N HIS A 37 8.20 -27.84 -15.37
CA HIS A 37 8.89 -26.75 -14.69
C HIS A 37 8.04 -25.48 -14.57
N PHE A 38 6.95 -25.37 -15.33
CA PHE A 38 6.11 -24.17 -15.31
C PHE A 38 5.39 -24.00 -13.98
N ILE A 39 4.85 -25.07 -13.37
CA ILE A 39 4.17 -24.98 -12.07
C ILE A 39 5.12 -24.49 -10.97
N PRO A 40 6.31 -25.08 -10.76
CA PRO A 40 7.30 -24.57 -9.79
C PRO A 40 7.71 -23.12 -10.05
N LEU A 41 7.95 -22.75 -11.31
CA LEU A 41 8.29 -21.39 -11.70
C LEU A 41 7.16 -20.41 -11.37
N LEU A 42 5.94 -20.75 -11.75
CA LEU A 42 4.73 -19.96 -11.49
C LEU A 42 4.53 -19.79 -9.97
N LEU A 43 4.68 -20.84 -9.18
CA LEU A 43 4.59 -20.76 -7.72
C LEU A 43 5.66 -19.85 -7.12
N ASN A 44 6.88 -19.88 -7.66
CA ASN A 44 7.97 -19.02 -7.21
C ASN A 44 7.70 -17.54 -7.57
N VAL A 45 7.24 -17.27 -8.79
CA VAL A 45 6.92 -15.91 -9.26
C VAL A 45 5.70 -15.32 -8.55
N LEU A 46 4.72 -16.15 -8.21
CA LEU A 46 3.51 -15.73 -7.51
C LEU A 46 3.70 -15.56 -6.00
N GLN A 47 4.84 -15.97 -5.43
CA GLN A 47 5.10 -15.75 -4.01
C GLN A 47 5.23 -14.24 -3.74
N PRO A 48 4.37 -13.67 -2.87
CA PRO A 48 4.52 -12.28 -2.50
C PRO A 48 5.87 -12.07 -1.80
N ASN A 49 6.60 -11.05 -2.25
CA ASN A 49 7.87 -10.66 -1.66
C ASN A 49 7.69 -10.25 -0.17
N MET A 50 8.80 -10.13 0.55
CA MET A 50 8.76 -9.92 1.99
C MET A 50 8.08 -8.60 2.35
N ARG A 51 8.36 -7.52 1.61
CA ARG A 51 7.68 -6.23 1.79
C ARG A 51 6.16 -6.35 1.70
N THR A 52 5.61 -7.08 0.70
CA THR A 52 4.16 -7.24 0.56
C THR A 52 3.58 -7.97 1.75
N ARG A 53 4.22 -9.05 2.20
CA ARG A 53 3.79 -9.79 3.40
C ARG A 53 3.78 -8.92 4.65
N VAL A 54 4.82 -8.12 4.85
CA VAL A 54 4.91 -7.17 5.98
C VAL A 54 3.83 -6.11 5.89
N CYS A 55 3.63 -5.50 4.72
CA CYS A 55 2.56 -4.53 4.51
C CYS A 55 1.18 -5.13 4.75
N THR A 56 0.94 -6.39 4.38
CA THR A 56 -0.32 -7.09 4.71
C THR A 56 -0.55 -7.16 6.21
N VAL A 57 0.45 -7.60 6.98
CA VAL A 57 0.37 -7.66 8.45
C VAL A 57 0.08 -6.27 9.05
N ILE A 58 0.81 -5.25 8.61
CA ILE A 58 0.64 -3.88 9.10
C ILE A 58 -0.76 -3.35 8.78
N ASN A 59 -1.26 -3.57 7.56
CA ASN A 59 -2.54 -3.04 7.11
C ASN A 59 -3.75 -3.70 7.81
N ASN A 60 -3.61 -4.94 8.30
CA ASN A 60 -4.64 -5.60 9.10
C ASN A 60 -4.95 -4.83 10.39
N ASN A 61 -3.94 -4.20 10.99
CA ASN A 61 -4.14 -3.33 12.15
C ASN A 61 -3.14 -2.16 12.14
N ILE A 62 -3.44 -1.13 11.35
CA ILE A 62 -2.49 -0.04 11.06
C ILE A 62 -2.19 0.85 12.26
N ALA A 63 -3.15 0.97 13.19
CA ALA A 63 -3.02 1.78 14.39
C ALA A 63 -2.22 1.09 15.50
N HIS A 64 -1.96 -0.21 15.36
CA HIS A 64 -1.19 -0.98 16.33
C HIS A 64 0.27 -0.49 16.42
N GLU A 65 0.86 -0.66 17.59
CA GLU A 65 2.26 -0.37 17.86
C GLU A 65 3.15 -1.48 17.31
N TRP A 66 3.40 -1.45 16.00
CA TRP A 66 4.25 -2.44 15.35
C TRP A 66 5.72 -2.28 15.72
N THR A 67 6.34 -3.41 16.06
CA THR A 67 7.79 -3.55 16.19
C THR A 67 8.26 -4.66 15.27
N LEU A 68 9.56 -4.69 14.94
CA LEU A 68 10.14 -5.76 14.14
C LEU A 68 9.82 -7.15 14.73
N ALA A 69 9.87 -7.29 16.06
CA ALA A 69 9.59 -8.55 16.74
C ALA A 69 8.12 -8.97 16.60
N ARG A 70 7.18 -8.03 16.73
CA ARG A 70 5.73 -8.30 16.56
C ARG A 70 5.43 -8.74 15.13
N ILE A 71 5.95 -8.02 14.13
CA ILE A 71 5.76 -8.38 12.72
C ILE A 71 6.39 -9.75 12.42
N ALA A 72 7.59 -10.02 12.93
CA ALA A 72 8.25 -11.31 12.74
C ALA A 72 7.44 -12.47 13.35
N SER A 73 6.83 -12.24 14.52
CA SER A 73 5.94 -13.21 15.17
C SER A 73 4.71 -13.53 14.30
N GLU A 74 4.04 -12.52 13.75
CA GLU A 74 2.89 -12.69 12.83
C GLU A 74 3.26 -13.46 11.56
N LEU A 75 4.51 -13.33 11.10
CA LEU A 75 5.03 -14.04 9.93
C LEU A 75 5.63 -15.41 10.24
N LEU A 76 5.66 -15.83 11.51
CA LEU A 76 6.30 -17.06 11.99
C LEU A 76 7.80 -17.13 11.64
N MET A 77 8.51 -16.00 11.80
CA MET A 77 9.93 -15.87 11.47
C MET A 77 10.72 -15.28 12.64
N SER A 78 12.04 -15.49 12.66
CA SER A 78 12.90 -14.76 13.59
C SER A 78 13.05 -13.29 13.17
N PRO A 79 13.17 -12.34 14.13
CA PRO A 79 13.36 -10.92 13.80
C PRO A 79 14.61 -10.65 12.96
N SER A 80 15.68 -11.44 13.17
CA SER A 80 16.93 -11.34 12.41
C SER A 80 16.76 -11.74 10.96
N LEU A 81 16.00 -12.82 10.68
CA LEU A 81 15.69 -13.26 9.33
C LEU A 81 14.81 -12.25 8.61
N LEU A 82 13.78 -11.72 9.27
CA LEU A 82 12.94 -10.67 8.70
C LEU A 82 13.75 -9.42 8.34
N LYS A 83 14.61 -8.95 9.25
CA LYS A 83 15.50 -7.80 8.98
C LYS A 83 16.44 -8.06 7.80
N LYS A 84 17.01 -9.26 7.70
CA LYS A 84 17.86 -9.64 6.58
C LYS A 84 17.09 -9.60 5.25
N LYS A 85 15.90 -10.21 5.23
CA LYS A 85 15.04 -10.26 4.03
C LYS A 85 14.58 -8.88 3.57
N LEU A 86 14.21 -8.00 4.49
CA LEU A 86 13.86 -6.61 4.14
C LEU A 86 15.05 -5.81 3.63
N ARG A 87 16.25 -6.05 4.18
CA ARG A 87 17.47 -5.41 3.69
C ARG A 87 17.86 -5.88 2.28
N GLU A 88 17.62 -7.15 1.95
CA GLU A 88 17.78 -7.68 0.58
C GLU A 88 16.83 -6.97 -0.42
N GLU A 89 15.71 -6.45 0.07
CA GLU A 89 14.73 -5.64 -0.69
C GLU A 89 14.93 -4.13 -0.52
N GLU A 90 16.11 -3.70 -0.03
CA GLU A 90 16.48 -2.29 0.21
C GLU A 90 15.48 -1.49 1.06
N THR A 91 14.82 -2.17 2.02
CA THR A 91 13.81 -1.55 2.88
C THR A 91 13.96 -1.99 4.34
N SER A 92 13.14 -1.40 5.20
CA SER A 92 13.06 -1.72 6.62
C SER A 92 11.60 -1.66 7.10
N TYR A 93 11.31 -2.34 8.21
CA TYR A 93 9.95 -2.41 8.73
C TYR A 93 9.38 -1.02 9.09
N SER A 94 10.22 -0.09 9.57
CA SER A 94 9.81 1.26 9.95
C SER A 94 9.47 2.14 8.73
N GLN A 95 10.21 1.96 7.63
CA GLN A 95 9.89 2.58 6.34
C GLN A 95 8.56 2.05 5.80
N LEU A 96 8.37 0.73 5.79
CA LEU A 96 7.11 0.11 5.35
C LEU A 96 5.92 0.51 6.23
N LEU A 97 6.12 0.62 7.54
CA LEU A 97 5.09 1.10 8.47
C LEU A 97 4.70 2.54 8.15
N THR A 98 5.68 3.41 7.90
CA THR A 98 5.43 4.80 7.52
C THR A 98 4.68 4.88 6.19
N GLU A 99 5.13 4.12 5.18
CA GLU A 99 4.49 4.02 3.86
C GLU A 99 3.01 3.61 3.99
N CYS A 100 2.73 2.51 4.70
CA CYS A 100 1.35 2.04 4.90
C CYS A 100 0.50 3.10 5.61
N ARG A 101 1.03 3.73 6.67
CA ARG A 101 0.32 4.77 7.43
C ARG A 101 0.01 6.00 6.59
N MET A 102 0.93 6.44 5.74
CA MET A 102 0.74 7.57 4.84
C MET A 102 -0.29 7.25 3.75
N GLN A 103 -0.21 6.07 3.13
CA GLN A 103 -1.21 5.61 2.17
C GLN A 103 -2.61 5.59 2.79
N ARG A 104 -2.75 5.10 4.03
CA ARG A 104 -4.03 5.16 4.76
C ARG A 104 -4.45 6.58 5.08
N ALA A 105 -3.53 7.46 5.47
CA ALA A 105 -3.85 8.86 5.76
C ALA A 105 -4.44 9.57 4.54
N LEU A 106 -3.89 9.31 3.36
CA LEU A 106 -4.38 9.85 2.09
C LEU A 106 -5.82 9.42 1.80
N GLN A 107 -6.13 8.15 2.06
CA GLN A 107 -7.49 7.60 1.91
C GLN A 107 -8.50 8.25 2.87
N LEU A 108 -8.07 8.59 4.08
CA LEU A 108 -8.95 9.14 5.11
C LEU A 108 -9.13 10.66 5.02
N ILE A 109 -8.11 11.40 4.56
CA ILE A 109 -8.15 12.87 4.46
C ILE A 109 -9.26 13.38 3.53
N VAL A 110 -9.53 12.65 2.45
CA VAL A 110 -10.53 13.02 1.44
C VAL A 110 -11.96 12.72 1.88
N ILE A 111 -12.14 12.01 3.00
CA ILE A 111 -13.47 11.69 3.53
C ILE A 111 -14.00 12.91 4.29
N HIS A 112 -15.15 13.43 3.84
CA HIS A 112 -15.80 14.58 4.47
C HIS A 112 -16.08 14.31 5.97
N GLY A 113 -15.74 15.28 6.83
CA GLY A 113 -15.94 15.19 8.28
C GLY A 113 -14.82 14.49 9.07
N PHE A 114 -13.74 14.04 8.41
CA PHE A 114 -12.55 13.59 9.12
C PHE A 114 -11.63 14.77 9.45
N SER A 115 -11.47 15.07 10.74
CA SER A 115 -10.46 16.04 11.19
C SER A 115 -9.06 15.44 11.09
N ILE A 116 -8.05 16.29 10.89
CA ILE A 116 -6.63 15.88 10.83
C ILE A 116 -6.22 15.10 12.09
N LYS A 117 -6.74 15.48 13.26
CA LYS A 117 -6.54 14.75 14.52
C LYS A 117 -7.09 13.32 14.44
N ARG A 118 -8.30 13.14 13.89
CA ARG A 118 -8.92 11.82 13.74
C ARG A 118 -8.14 10.95 12.75
N VAL A 119 -7.65 11.54 11.65
CA VAL A 119 -6.81 10.84 10.68
C VAL A 119 -5.51 10.35 11.35
N ALA A 120 -4.82 11.23 12.07
CA ALA A 120 -3.58 10.90 12.77
C ALA A 120 -3.77 9.68 13.70
N VAL A 121 -4.80 9.71 14.55
CA VAL A 121 -5.12 8.61 15.47
C VAL A 121 -5.47 7.32 14.71
N SER A 122 -6.27 7.42 13.64
CA SER A 122 -6.67 6.26 12.82
C SER A 122 -5.48 5.60 12.12
N CYS A 123 -4.42 6.36 11.86
CA CYS A 123 -3.16 5.87 11.31
C CYS A 123 -2.15 5.42 12.38
N GLY A 124 -2.48 5.47 13.68
CA GLY A 124 -1.58 5.04 14.76
C GLY A 124 -0.57 6.09 15.24
N TYR A 125 -0.84 7.37 15.01
CA TYR A 125 -0.04 8.47 15.56
C TYR A 125 -0.66 9.04 16.82
N HIS A 126 0.09 9.05 17.91
CA HIS A 126 -0.30 9.69 19.18
C HIS A 126 -0.16 11.21 19.12
N SER A 127 0.80 11.73 18.36
CA SER A 127 1.05 13.17 18.20
C SER A 127 0.61 13.65 16.82
N VAL A 128 -0.34 14.60 16.80
CA VAL A 128 -0.83 15.23 15.57
C VAL A 128 0.30 16.03 14.89
N SER A 129 1.14 16.72 15.67
CA SER A 129 2.27 17.49 15.13
C SER A 129 3.28 16.59 14.43
N TYR A 130 3.58 15.43 15.02
CA TYR A 130 4.47 14.45 14.38
C TYR A 130 3.85 13.86 13.11
N PHE A 131 2.56 13.54 13.14
CA PHE A 131 1.84 13.12 11.93
C PHE A 131 1.93 14.16 10.81
N ILE A 132 1.69 15.45 11.11
CA ILE A 132 1.78 16.53 10.12
C ILE A 132 3.20 16.63 9.54
N TYR A 133 4.23 16.53 10.40
CA TYR A 133 5.62 16.53 9.97
C TYR A 133 5.93 15.38 9.00
N VAL A 134 5.56 14.15 9.37
CA VAL A 134 5.78 12.96 8.52
C VAL A 134 4.99 13.07 7.22
N PHE A 135 3.73 13.49 7.27
CA PHE A 135 2.88 13.67 6.09
C PHE A 135 3.45 14.71 5.13
N ARG A 136 3.92 15.86 5.66
CA ARG A 136 4.54 16.90 4.85
C ARG A 136 5.84 16.43 4.20
N ASN A 137 6.68 15.69 4.94
CA ASN A 137 7.90 15.13 4.37
C ASN A 137 7.61 14.09 3.28
N TYR A 138 6.50 13.35 3.42
CA TYR A 138 6.13 12.29 2.48
C TYR A 138 5.44 12.82 1.22
N TYR A 139 4.54 13.80 1.35
CA TYR A 139 3.70 14.31 0.26
C TYR A 139 4.06 15.73 -0.21
N GLY A 140 5.02 16.39 0.43
CA GLY A 140 5.47 17.75 0.11
C GLY A 140 4.53 18.88 0.59
N MET A 141 3.37 18.55 1.17
CA MET A 141 2.38 19.50 1.68
C MET A 141 1.74 18.99 2.96
N THR A 142 1.14 19.88 3.74
CA THR A 142 0.46 19.53 4.98
C THR A 142 -0.86 18.79 4.73
N PRO A 143 -1.35 18.00 5.71
CA PRO A 143 -2.65 17.35 5.62
C PRO A 143 -3.82 18.30 5.33
N THR A 144 -3.79 19.50 5.93
CA THR A 144 -4.81 20.55 5.74
C THR A 144 -4.81 21.10 4.32
N GLU A 145 -3.64 21.44 3.78
CA GLU A 145 -3.50 21.89 2.38
C GLU A 145 -4.00 20.82 1.40
N TYR A 146 -3.70 19.55 1.66
CA TYR A 146 -4.19 18.43 0.84
C TYR A 146 -5.73 18.33 0.92
N GLN A 147 -6.30 18.44 2.12
CA GLN A 147 -7.75 18.37 2.34
C GLN A 147 -8.48 19.49 1.57
N GLU A 148 -8.01 20.73 1.69
CA GLU A 148 -8.57 21.89 0.98
C GLU A 148 -8.50 21.74 -0.54
N ARG A 149 -7.36 21.29 -1.06
CA ARG A 149 -7.17 21.05 -2.50
C ARG A 149 -8.10 19.95 -3.04
N SER A 150 -8.32 18.89 -2.25
CA SER A 150 -9.23 17.82 -2.62
C SER A 150 -10.70 18.25 -2.61
N ALA A 151 -11.08 19.16 -1.70
CA ALA A 151 -12.42 19.73 -1.64
C ALA A 151 -12.74 20.65 -2.83
N GLN A 152 -11.72 21.28 -3.42
CA GLN A 152 -11.84 22.14 -4.61
C GLN A 152 -11.93 21.36 -5.95
N GLY A 153 -11.98 20.03 -5.92
CA GLY A 153 -12.25 19.21 -7.11
C GLY A 153 -11.08 19.07 -8.09
N LEU A 154 -9.84 19.41 -7.70
CA LEU A 154 -8.64 19.16 -8.49
C LEU A 154 -8.15 17.72 -8.21
N PRO A 155 -8.33 16.76 -9.14
CA PRO A 155 -7.82 15.42 -8.96
C PRO A 155 -6.29 15.46 -9.01
N ASN A 156 -5.64 15.12 -7.89
CA ASN A 156 -4.19 15.00 -7.82
C ASN A 156 -3.75 13.70 -8.55
N ARG A 157 -3.76 13.72 -9.89
CA ARG A 157 -3.31 12.60 -10.72
C ARG A 157 -1.78 12.41 -10.67
N ASP A 158 -1.06 13.48 -10.34
CA ASP A 158 0.40 13.53 -10.50
C ASP A 158 1.20 13.22 -9.23
N SER A 159 0.58 13.15 -8.04
CA SER A 159 1.30 12.80 -6.81
C SER A 159 1.07 11.36 -6.36
N ALA A 160 -0.15 10.82 -6.36
CA ALA A 160 -0.38 9.48 -5.83
C ALA A 160 0.13 8.36 -6.77
N ALA A 161 -0.02 8.51 -8.09
CA ALA A 161 0.42 7.51 -9.06
C ALA A 161 1.94 7.60 -9.36
N SER A 162 2.49 8.81 -9.38
CA SER A 162 3.93 9.04 -9.66
C SER A 162 4.83 8.67 -8.48
N ILE A 163 4.37 8.87 -7.23
CA ILE A 163 5.13 8.52 -6.01
C ILE A 163 5.11 6.99 -5.78
N VAL A 164 4.03 6.29 -6.11
CA VAL A 164 3.97 4.82 -6.01
C VAL A 164 4.80 4.14 -7.12
N ALA A 165 5.00 4.79 -8.27
CA ALA A 165 5.80 4.27 -9.37
C ALA A 165 7.32 4.48 -9.20
N GLN A 166 7.75 5.45 -8.37
CA GLN A 166 9.15 5.69 -8.06
C GLN A 166 9.46 5.16 -6.65
N GLY A 167 9.77 3.86 -6.56
CA GLY A 167 10.23 3.20 -5.33
C GLY A 167 11.62 3.67 -4.87
N ASN A 168 11.82 4.97 -4.70
CA ASN A 168 13.05 5.55 -4.21
C ASN A 168 12.77 6.85 -3.47
N PHE A 169 12.60 6.78 -2.15
CA PHE A 169 12.81 7.93 -1.29
C PHE A 169 13.69 7.56 -0.11
N TYR A 170 14.96 7.91 -0.28
CA TYR A 170 15.99 7.97 0.75
C TYR A 170 15.57 9.00 1.81
N GLY A 171 15.04 8.52 2.93
CA GLY A 171 14.98 9.26 4.18
C GLY A 171 16.14 8.79 5.05
N THR A 172 17.16 9.63 5.14
CA THR A 172 18.37 9.47 5.95
C THR A 172 18.05 9.01 7.37
N ASP A 173 18.66 7.90 7.76
CA ASP A 173 18.72 7.43 9.14
C ASP A 173 19.47 8.46 9.99
N ARG A 174 18.71 9.23 10.76
CA ARG A 174 19.16 9.91 11.99
C ARG A 174 17.99 9.97 12.95
N SER A 175 17.55 8.84 13.50
CA SER A 175 16.79 8.78 14.77
C SER A 175 16.58 7.32 15.18
N ALA A 176 17.66 6.62 15.49
CA ALA A 176 17.61 5.38 16.27
C ALA A 176 18.71 5.38 17.34
N GLU A 177 18.86 6.50 18.05
CA GLU A 177 19.56 6.58 19.33
C GLU A 177 18.75 7.45 20.30
N GLY A 178 18.40 6.87 21.46
CA GLY A 178 17.62 7.50 22.53
C GLY A 178 16.13 7.56 22.20
N ILE A 179 15.24 6.91 22.92
CA ILE A 179 14.93 7.22 24.31
C ILE A 179 14.51 5.92 25.01
N ARG A 180 15.26 5.56 26.05
CA ARG A 180 14.77 4.74 27.15
C ARG A 180 13.85 5.62 28.00
N LEU A 181 12.66 5.10 28.32
CA LEU A 181 12.01 5.31 29.61
C LEU A 181 11.62 3.93 30.13
#